data_AF-A0A5K1BZY9-F1
#
_entry.id   AF-A0A5K1BZY9-F1
#
_cell.length_a   1.000
_cell.length_b   1.000
_cell.length_c   1.000
_cell.angle_alpha   90.00
_cell.angle_beta   90.00
_cell.angle_gamma   90.00
#
_symmetry.space_group_name_H-M   'P 1'
#
loop_
_entity.id
_entity.type
_entity.pdbx_description
1 polymer ?
#
loop_
_entity_poly.entity_id
_entity_poly.type
_entity_poly.pdbx_seq_one_letter_code
_entity_poly.pdbx_strand_id
1 'polypeptide(L)' 'VAERPVSIDELMDADEVFCTGTAVVVSPVGSVTYLGK' A
#
# COMPACT_ATOMS: atom_id res chain seq x y z
N VAL A 1 3.81 15.68 5.34
CA VAL A 1 3.92 14.82 4.13
C VAL A 1 5.39 14.50 3.94
N ALA A 2 5.73 13.22 3.74
CA ALA A 2 7.10 12.78 3.56
C ALA A 2 7.18 11.75 2.42
N GLU A 3 7.95 12.05 1.39
CA GLU A 3 8.38 11.04 0.42
C GLU A 3 9.58 10.30 0.99
N ARG A 4 9.43 8.99 1.14
CA ARG A 4 10.48 8.12 1.65
C ARG A 4 10.20 6.67 1.27
N PRO A 5 11.22 5.81 1.34
CA PRO A 5 10.99 4.37 1.32
C PRO A 5 10.08 3.96 2.49
N VAL A 6 9.22 2.99 2.21
CA VAL A 6 8.35 2.30 3.18
C VAL A 6 8.76 0.84 3.17
N SER A 7 9.07 0.27 4.35
CA SER A 7 9.44 -1.14 4.46
C SER A 7 8.21 -2.04 4.40
N ILE A 8 8.41 -3.35 4.20
CA ILE A 8 7.31 -4.30 4.21
C ILE A 8 6.65 -4.41 5.59
N ASP A 9 7.43 -4.31 6.68
CA ASP A 9 6.89 -4.37 8.04
C ASP A 9 5.96 -3.19 8.31
N GLU A 10 6.37 -1.97 7.91
CA GLU A 10 5.52 -0.78 8.05
C GLU A 10 4.25 -0.87 7.21
N LEU A 11 4.33 -1.43 5.99
CA LEU A 11 3.17 -1.66 5.14
C LEU A 11 2.15 -2.60 5.79
N MET A 12 2.62 -3.64 6.48
CA MET A 12 1.76 -4.66 7.09
C MET A 12 1.11 -4.18 8.39
N ASP A 13 1.74 -3.21 9.09
CA ASP A 13 1.21 -2.60 10.31
C ASP A 13 0.32 -1.37 10.04
N ALA A 14 0.17 -0.93 8.79
CA ALA A 14 -0.60 0.26 8.43
C ALA A 14 -2.12 0.01 8.55
N ASP A 15 -2.86 1.03 9.03
CA ASP A 15 -4.33 0.97 9.12
C ASP A 15 -5.01 0.92 7.73
N GLU A 16 -4.41 1.55 6.72
CA GLU A 16 -4.94 1.60 5.35
C GLU A 16 -3.82 1.78 4.32
N VAL A 17 -4.01 1.16 3.15
CA VAL A 17 -3.21 1.41 1.95
C VAL A 17 -4.06 1.45 0.69
N PHE A 18 -3.70 2.37 -0.19
CA PHE A 18 -4.37 2.60 -1.46
C PHE A 18 -3.35 2.95 -2.55
N CYS A 19 -3.72 2.67 -3.80
CA CYS A 19 -3.02 3.20 -4.97
C CYS A 19 -3.80 4.36 -5.56
N THR A 20 -3.10 5.26 -6.26
CA THR A 20 -3.70 6.37 -6.98
C THR A 20 -3.37 6.28 -8.47
N GLY A 21 -4.22 6.84 -9.32
CA GLY A 21 -4.00 6.85 -10.76
C GLY A 21 -5.19 7.37 -11.54
N THR A 22 -4.98 7.78 -12.79
CA THR A 22 -6.01 8.44 -13.62
C THR A 22 -7.29 7.62 -13.78
N ALA A 23 -7.18 6.29 -13.85
CA ALA A 23 -8.32 5.42 -14.10
C ALA A 23 -9.31 5.36 -12.91
N VAL A 24 -8.83 5.52 -11.68
CA VAL A 24 -9.61 5.22 -10.46
C VAL A 24 -9.47 6.26 -9.35
N VAL A 25 -8.60 7.27 -9.51
CA VAL A 25 -8.23 8.32 -8.53
C VAL A 25 -7.61 7.75 -7.25
N VAL A 26 -8.38 6.97 -6.49
CA VAL A 26 -7.97 6.22 -5.28
C VAL A 26 -8.58 4.82 -5.36
N SER A 27 -7.78 3.79 -5.13
CA SER A 27 -8.26 2.42 -5.02
C SER A 27 -7.66 1.73 -3.78
N PRO A 28 -8.48 1.21 -2.85
CA PRO A 28 -7.98 0.49 -1.68
C PRO A 28 -7.29 -0.82 -2.11
N VAL A 29 -6.25 -1.20 -1.37
CA VAL A 29 -5.52 -2.46 -1.59
C VAL A 29 -6.12 -3.53 -0.68
N GLY A 30 -6.76 -4.55 -1.26
CA GLY A 30 -7.44 -5.61 -0.50
C GLY A 30 -6.54 -6.75 0.00
N SER A 31 -5.37 -6.95 -0.63
CA SER A 31 -4.40 -7.95 -0.21
C SER A 31 -3.03 -7.65 -0.84
N VAL A 32 -1.96 -8.00 -0.13
CA VAL A 32 -0.59 -7.98 -0.66
C VAL A 32 -0.01 -9.38 -0.50
N THR A 33 0.39 -10.01 -1.59
CA THR A 33 1.06 -11.30 -1.52
C THR A 33 2.58 -11.10 -1.37
N TYR A 34 3.16 -11.61 -0.29
CA TYR A 34 4.58 -11.49 0.03
C TYR A 34 5.15 -12.82 0.54
N LEU A 35 6.25 -13.27 -0.06
CA LEU A 35 6.90 -14.56 0.27
C LEU A 35 5.94 -15.77 0.22
N GLY A 36 4.99 -15.75 -0.73
CA GLY A 36 4.02 -16.82 -0.95
C GLY A 36 2.84 -16.84 0.01
N LYS A 37 2.59 -15.75 0.74
CA LYS A 37 1.42 -15.53 1.60
C LYS A 37 0.66 -14.32 1.13
#